data_AF-A0A958PEB6-F1
#
_entry.id   AF-A0A958PEB6-F1
#
_cell.length_a   1.000
_cell.length_b   1.000
_cell.length_c   1.000
_cell.angle_alpha   90.00
_cell.angle_beta   90.00
_cell.angle_gamma   90.00
#
_symmetry.space_group_name_H-M   'P 1'
#
loop_
_entity.id
_entity.type
_entity.pdbx_description
1 polymer ?
#
loop_
_entity_poly.entity_id
_entity_poly.type
_entity_poly.pdbx_seq_one_letter_code
_entity_poly.pdbx_strand_id
1 'polypeptide(L)'
;MTVYDFFVKRALDQYFYDLYWKSSFILVGTPSGVTLSPEGAQHGWKSDFQIPNQITWEPFYCVELDWIMADAIHRHLTYTNEGRTGVLIRGVTKGIDQKQFLKLLKTQARFKSEPVDNLCHKDFMLDGGVSEDQIACVSDEQILGEIQQDVLKGAYFLINYKNYKGYIPGENVIHIFAMGALVDEAIKASEKLLQEGIYANVVSVTSPDLLIGNLAQENDYEYLKHDLGVSDKLHITSEDFSNIADMVSISGRRVPIVSTHDGEPGLLDNIGSIVGVKHEALAVRKHSKCGRPADVYKYHGIDQDGIVSAAKKVLAETALEGINVSSYLLAQAAEKPSSIGSWKDLV
;
A
#
# COMPACT_ATOMS: atom_id res chain seq x y z
N MET A 1 15.56 -13.35 20.21
CA MET A 1 16.45 -14.33 19.52
C MET A 1 16.62 -13.90 18.06
N THR A 2 17.77 -14.14 17.44
CA THR A 2 17.97 -13.96 15.99
C THR A 2 18.14 -15.30 15.30
N VAL A 3 17.52 -15.48 14.13
CA VAL A 3 17.60 -16.71 13.32
C VAL A 3 17.42 -16.35 11.84
N TYR A 4 17.94 -17.15 10.92
CA TYR A 4 17.61 -16.99 9.50
C TYR A 4 16.12 -17.22 9.32
N ASP A 5 15.44 -16.30 8.65
CA ASP A 5 13.98 -16.27 8.56
C ASP A 5 13.42 -17.59 7.99
N PHE A 6 14.06 -18.12 6.94
CA PHE A 6 13.67 -19.40 6.33
C PHE A 6 13.68 -20.57 7.33
N PHE A 7 14.51 -20.53 8.37
CA PHE A 7 14.60 -21.61 9.35
C PHE A 7 13.56 -21.52 10.46
N VAL A 8 12.79 -20.43 10.58
CA VAL A 8 11.68 -20.33 11.54
C VAL A 8 10.69 -21.49 11.35
N LYS A 9 10.38 -21.84 10.11
CA LYS A 9 9.47 -22.96 9.80
C LYS A 9 9.97 -24.33 10.27
N ARG A 10 11.27 -24.50 10.55
CA ARG A 10 11.81 -25.75 11.09
C ARG A 10 11.41 -25.97 12.56
N ALA A 11 11.00 -24.91 13.25
CA ALA A 11 10.55 -24.94 14.64
C ALA A 11 9.09 -24.46 14.77
N LEU A 12 8.29 -24.54 13.69
CA LEU A 12 6.94 -23.95 13.69
C LEU A 12 6.00 -24.61 14.70
N ASP A 13 6.17 -25.91 14.97
CA ASP A 13 5.39 -26.62 15.98
C ASP A 13 5.66 -26.06 17.39
N GLN A 14 6.94 -25.91 17.76
CA GLN A 14 7.33 -25.27 19.03
C GLN A 14 6.83 -23.82 19.10
N TYR A 15 7.01 -23.07 18.01
CA TYR A 15 6.56 -21.68 17.91
C TYR A 15 5.04 -21.55 18.13
N PHE A 16 4.25 -22.46 17.55
CA PHE A 16 2.80 -22.54 17.76
C PHE A 16 2.46 -22.83 19.23
N TYR A 17 3.13 -23.79 19.86
CA TYR A 17 2.89 -24.11 21.28
C TYR A 17 3.28 -22.97 22.22
N ASP A 18 4.36 -22.24 21.93
CA ASP A 18 4.77 -21.07 22.71
C ASP A 18 3.69 -19.98 22.68
N LEU A 19 3.11 -19.72 21.51
CA LEU A 19 1.98 -18.78 21.34
C LEU A 19 0.69 -19.29 21.98
N TYR A 20 0.41 -20.59 21.88
CA TYR A 20 -0.74 -21.24 22.52
C TYR A 20 -0.68 -21.10 24.05
N TRP A 21 0.50 -21.27 24.64
CA TRP A 21 0.75 -21.06 26.07
C TRP A 21 0.91 -19.59 26.47
N LYS A 22 0.72 -18.65 25.54
CA LYS A 22 0.86 -17.20 25.75
C LYS A 22 2.23 -16.80 26.29
N SER A 23 3.27 -17.49 25.82
CA SER A 23 4.65 -17.06 26.06
C SER A 23 4.88 -15.69 25.44
N SER A 24 5.66 -14.84 26.13
CA SER A 24 6.03 -13.51 25.65
C SER A 24 7.44 -13.55 25.10
N PHE A 25 7.63 -13.25 23.81
CA PHE A 25 8.95 -13.29 23.17
C PHE A 25 9.06 -12.38 21.95
N ILE A 26 10.30 -11.99 21.64
CA ILE A 26 10.66 -11.30 20.40
C ILE A 26 11.65 -12.17 19.61
N LEU A 27 11.26 -12.54 18.40
CA LEU A 27 12.02 -13.30 17.42
C LEU A 27 12.35 -12.40 16.22
N VAL A 28 13.63 -12.34 15.85
CA VAL A 28 14.09 -11.61 14.68
C VAL A 28 14.56 -12.60 13.61
N GLY A 29 13.78 -12.72 12.54
CA GLY A 29 14.11 -13.49 11.34
C GLY A 29 14.95 -12.66 10.37
N THR A 30 16.25 -12.92 10.28
CA THR A 30 17.15 -12.20 9.36
C THR A 30 18.32 -13.08 8.92
N PRO A 31 18.71 -13.07 7.63
CA PRO A 31 18.07 -12.36 6.52
C PRO A 31 16.74 -13.04 6.11
N SER A 32 15.87 -12.31 5.44
CA SER A 32 14.59 -12.82 4.96
C SER A 32 14.41 -12.67 3.44
N GLY A 33 13.71 -13.63 2.84
CA GLY A 33 13.29 -13.59 1.44
C GLY A 33 14.42 -13.67 0.39
N VAL A 34 14.06 -13.32 -0.84
CA VAL A 34 14.91 -13.21 -2.04
C VAL A 34 16.11 -12.27 -1.85
N THR A 35 16.11 -11.37 -0.86
CA THR A 35 17.33 -10.62 -0.53
C THR A 35 18.53 -11.53 -0.21
N LEU A 36 18.27 -12.77 0.21
CA LEU A 36 19.26 -13.83 0.44
C LEU A 36 19.53 -14.75 -0.76
N SER A 37 19.05 -14.39 -1.96
CA SER A 37 19.23 -15.16 -3.19
C SER A 37 20.67 -15.55 -3.56
N PRO A 38 21.73 -14.80 -3.20
CA PRO A 38 23.10 -15.27 -3.41
C PRO A 38 23.45 -16.58 -2.69
N GLU A 39 22.74 -16.94 -1.62
CA GLU A 39 22.94 -18.21 -0.88
C GLU A 39 22.19 -19.40 -1.47
N GLY A 40 21.32 -19.17 -2.46
CA GLY A 40 20.62 -20.22 -3.21
C GLY A 40 19.31 -20.73 -2.60
N ALA A 41 18.87 -21.90 -3.10
CA ALA A 41 17.46 -22.31 -3.12
C ALA A 41 16.77 -22.48 -1.76
N GLN A 42 17.51 -22.77 -0.69
CA GLN A 42 16.92 -22.96 0.64
C GLN A 42 16.75 -21.65 1.43
N HIS A 43 16.98 -20.47 0.86
CA HIS A 43 17.01 -19.23 1.65
C HIS A 43 16.19 -18.08 1.06
N GLY A 44 15.88 -18.14 -0.24
CA GLY A 44 15.18 -17.09 -0.98
C GLY A 44 13.65 -17.17 -0.94
N TRP A 45 13.05 -17.64 0.17
CA TRP A 45 11.59 -17.73 0.30
C TRP A 45 11.15 -17.44 1.74
N LYS A 46 10.08 -16.65 1.87
CA LYS A 46 9.50 -16.25 3.15
C LYS A 46 8.07 -16.78 3.25
N SER A 47 7.85 -17.67 4.23
CA SER A 47 6.55 -18.31 4.47
C SER A 47 5.55 -17.33 5.05
N ASP A 48 4.29 -17.47 4.65
CA ASP A 48 3.16 -16.83 5.29
C ASP A 48 2.58 -17.76 6.37
N PHE A 49 2.51 -17.27 7.61
CA PHE A 49 1.82 -17.96 8.70
C PHE A 49 1.33 -16.94 9.72
N GLN A 50 0.04 -17.01 10.00
CA GLN A 50 -0.60 -16.22 11.04
C GLN A 50 -1.09 -17.16 12.15
N ILE A 51 -0.64 -16.91 13.37
CA ILE A 51 -1.02 -17.68 14.55
C ILE A 51 -1.65 -16.71 15.55
N PRO A 52 -2.76 -17.06 16.24
CA PRO A 52 -3.29 -16.22 17.31
C PRO A 52 -2.21 -15.84 18.34
N ASN A 53 -2.28 -14.63 18.86
CA ASN A 53 -1.28 -14.02 19.75
C ASN A 53 0.07 -13.62 19.09
N GLN A 54 0.18 -13.72 17.76
CA GLN A 54 1.35 -13.27 17.00
C GLN A 54 1.16 -11.86 16.43
N ILE A 55 2.25 -11.10 16.35
CA ILE A 55 2.36 -9.95 15.46
C ILE A 55 3.65 -10.03 14.64
N THR A 56 3.52 -9.79 13.34
CA THR A 56 4.60 -9.80 12.36
C THR A 56 4.91 -8.40 11.89
N TRP A 57 6.20 -8.07 11.87
CA TRP A 57 6.72 -6.79 11.41
C TRP A 57 7.73 -6.99 10.29
N GLU A 58 7.70 -6.13 9.28
CA GLU A 58 8.65 -6.12 8.18
C GLU A 58 9.09 -4.69 7.86
N PRO A 59 10.01 -4.12 8.67
CA PRO A 59 10.53 -2.78 8.45
C PRO A 59 11.38 -2.72 7.19
N PHE A 60 11.28 -1.60 6.47
CA PHE A 60 12.14 -1.24 5.35
C PHE A 60 13.26 -0.28 5.79
N TYR A 61 12.95 0.75 6.58
CA TYR A 61 13.94 1.71 7.08
C TYR A 61 14.44 1.35 8.49
N CYS A 62 15.68 1.71 8.82
CA CYS A 62 16.26 1.40 10.13
C CYS A 62 15.52 2.09 11.27
N VAL A 63 14.97 3.27 11.04
CA VAL A 63 14.21 4.01 12.06
C VAL A 63 12.87 3.33 12.39
N GLU A 64 12.26 2.65 11.42
CA GLU A 64 11.06 1.84 11.67
C GLU A 64 11.38 0.67 12.60
N LEU A 65 12.50 -0.02 12.35
CA LEU A 65 12.97 -1.10 13.21
C LEU A 65 13.22 -0.62 14.65
N ASP A 66 13.79 0.57 14.83
CA ASP A 66 14.00 1.18 16.15
C ASP A 66 12.67 1.38 16.88
N TRP A 67 11.70 2.03 16.23
CA TRP A 67 10.37 2.26 16.81
C TRP A 67 9.61 0.97 17.11
N ILE A 68 9.63 0.01 16.18
CA ILE A 68 8.96 -1.29 16.34
C ILE A 68 9.58 -2.07 17.50
N MET A 69 10.91 -2.11 17.58
CA MET A 69 11.59 -2.82 18.67
C MET A 69 11.33 -2.15 20.02
N ALA A 70 11.38 -0.81 20.08
CA ALA A 70 11.10 -0.05 21.29
C ALA A 70 9.65 -0.26 21.78
N ASP A 71 8.66 -0.19 20.88
CA ASP A 71 7.25 -0.45 21.20
C ASP A 71 7.04 -1.90 21.64
N ALA A 72 7.62 -2.87 20.94
CA ALA A 72 7.52 -4.28 21.31
C ALA A 72 8.06 -4.53 22.73
N ILE A 73 9.26 -4.03 23.05
CA ILE A 73 9.86 -4.17 24.39
C ILE A 73 8.99 -3.47 25.43
N HIS A 74 8.55 -2.24 25.16
CA HIS A 74 7.71 -1.48 26.08
C HIS A 74 6.42 -2.25 26.42
N ARG A 75 5.72 -2.78 25.42
CA ARG A 75 4.50 -3.56 25.61
C ARG A 75 4.73 -4.85 26.39
N HIS A 76 5.86 -5.52 26.17
CA HIS A 76 6.21 -6.74 26.92
C HIS A 76 6.47 -6.44 28.39
N LEU A 77 7.19 -5.35 28.69
CA LEU A 77 7.56 -4.98 30.06
C LEU A 77 6.40 -4.34 30.84
N THR A 78 5.44 -3.73 30.13
CA THR A 78 4.25 -3.12 30.72
C THR A 78 3.02 -4.02 30.70
N TYR A 79 3.14 -5.24 30.17
CA TYR A 79 2.03 -6.19 30.01
C TYR A 79 0.86 -5.62 29.18
N THR A 80 1.16 -4.80 28.17
CA THR A 80 0.20 -4.21 27.21
C THR A 80 0.30 -4.83 25.82
N ASN A 81 0.73 -6.10 25.77
CA ASN A 81 0.93 -6.91 24.56
C ASN A 81 -0.19 -7.97 24.36
N GLU A 82 -1.40 -7.73 24.87
CA GLU A 82 -2.55 -8.60 24.63
C GLU A 82 -2.80 -8.78 23.12
N GLY A 83 -3.09 -10.02 22.71
CA GLY A 83 -3.24 -10.41 21.31
C GLY A 83 -1.93 -10.47 20.50
N ARG A 84 -0.78 -10.08 21.08
CA ARG A 84 0.50 -9.95 20.38
C ARG A 84 1.72 -10.32 21.24
N THR A 85 1.62 -11.40 22.02
CA THR A 85 2.68 -11.85 22.93
C THR A 85 3.89 -12.42 22.21
N GLY A 86 3.73 -12.99 21.02
CA GLY A 86 4.85 -13.36 20.15
C GLY A 86 5.07 -12.32 19.06
N VAL A 87 6.23 -11.68 19.09
CA VAL A 87 6.63 -10.69 18.07
C VAL A 87 7.62 -11.32 17.12
N LEU A 88 7.30 -11.33 15.83
CA LEU A 88 8.19 -11.72 14.74
C LEU A 88 8.61 -10.49 13.94
N ILE A 89 9.89 -10.14 13.96
CA ILE A 89 10.45 -9.06 13.12
C ILE A 89 11.25 -9.70 11.99
N ARG A 90 10.87 -9.43 10.75
CA ARG A 90 11.53 -9.98 9.55
C ARG A 90 12.42 -8.90 8.94
N GLY A 91 13.73 -9.08 9.11
CA GLY A 91 14.75 -8.18 8.59
C GLY A 91 15.37 -8.69 7.29
N VAL A 92 15.87 -7.78 6.48
CA VAL A 92 16.66 -8.09 5.28
C VAL A 92 18.07 -7.49 5.42
N THR A 93 19.00 -7.97 4.61
CA THR A 93 20.39 -7.46 4.55
C THR A 93 20.66 -6.56 3.34
N LYS A 94 19.64 -6.31 2.50
CA LYS A 94 19.73 -5.37 1.37
C LYS A 94 19.99 -3.96 1.91
N GLY A 95 21.14 -3.38 1.54
CA GLY A 95 21.45 -1.99 1.86
C GLY A 95 20.56 -1.01 1.08
N ILE A 96 20.10 0.05 1.74
CA ILE A 96 19.30 1.14 1.14
C ILE A 96 19.78 2.50 1.63
N ASP A 97 19.50 3.56 0.88
CA ASP A 97 19.78 4.93 1.31
C ASP A 97 18.74 5.42 2.32
N GLN A 98 19.13 5.47 3.60
CA GLN A 98 18.24 5.92 4.68
C GLN A 98 17.83 7.40 4.53
N LYS A 99 18.59 8.22 3.81
CA LYS A 99 18.24 9.64 3.59
C LYS A 99 17.01 9.80 2.69
N GLN A 100 16.73 8.79 1.87
CA GLN A 100 15.56 8.81 0.99
C GLN A 100 14.25 8.91 1.78
N PHE A 101 14.20 8.35 3.00
CA PHE A 101 13.01 8.36 3.83
C PHE A 101 12.50 9.78 4.10
N LEU A 102 13.29 10.61 4.78
CA LEU A 102 12.93 11.99 5.07
C LEU A 102 12.82 12.83 3.79
N LYS A 103 13.64 12.55 2.78
CA LYS A 103 13.58 13.27 1.50
C LYS A 103 12.21 13.11 0.84
N LEU A 104 11.69 11.88 0.74
CA LEU A 104 10.36 11.61 0.17
C LEU A 104 9.26 12.20 1.06
N LEU A 105 9.33 12.02 2.38
CA LEU A 105 8.30 12.56 3.28
C LEU A 105 8.20 14.08 3.18
N LYS A 106 9.32 14.80 3.09
CA LYS A 106 9.33 16.27 2.97
C LYS A 106 8.68 16.79 1.68
N THR A 107 8.53 15.98 0.62
CA THR A 107 7.84 16.40 -0.59
C THR A 107 6.32 16.22 -0.52
N GLN A 108 5.81 15.46 0.45
CA GLN A 108 4.38 15.15 0.54
C GLN A 108 3.56 16.36 1.00
N ALA A 109 2.37 16.53 0.43
CA ALA A 109 1.46 17.63 0.73
C ALA A 109 1.17 17.76 2.24
N ARG A 110 0.99 16.64 2.92
CA ARG A 110 0.67 16.57 4.36
C ARG A 110 1.75 17.15 5.28
N PHE A 111 2.99 17.25 4.79
CA PHE A 111 4.13 17.74 5.56
C PHE A 111 4.59 19.13 5.13
N LYS A 112 3.84 19.81 4.25
CA LYS A 112 4.10 21.21 3.93
C LYS A 112 3.65 22.12 5.07
N SER A 113 4.40 23.19 5.32
CA SER A 113 4.14 24.13 6.41
C SER A 113 2.81 24.87 6.26
N GLU A 114 2.32 24.96 5.02
CA GLU A 114 1.02 25.54 4.68
C GLU A 114 0.24 24.53 3.83
N PRO A 115 -1.11 24.53 3.87
CA PRO A 115 -1.91 23.70 2.97
C PRO A 115 -1.66 24.09 1.51
N VAL A 116 -1.36 23.11 0.67
CA VAL A 116 -1.11 23.33 -0.76
C VAL A 116 -1.98 22.41 -1.58
N ASP A 117 -2.67 23.02 -2.54
CA ASP A 117 -3.32 22.34 -3.65
C ASP A 117 -2.53 22.62 -4.93
N ASN A 118 -2.49 21.64 -5.85
CA ASN A 118 -1.76 21.70 -7.11
C ASN A 118 -0.23 21.60 -7.00
N LEU A 119 0.27 20.75 -6.10
CA LEU A 119 1.69 20.38 -6.09
C LEU A 119 2.10 19.69 -7.39
N CYS A 120 3.33 19.93 -7.82
CA CYS A 120 3.97 19.23 -8.93
C CYS A 120 5.28 18.61 -8.45
N HIS A 121 5.55 17.40 -8.92
CA HIS A 121 6.87 16.81 -8.78
C HIS A 121 7.88 17.70 -9.51
N LYS A 122 9.06 17.93 -8.92
CA LYS A 122 10.05 18.88 -9.44
C LYS A 122 10.47 18.63 -10.90
N ASP A 123 10.48 17.36 -11.30
CA ASP A 123 10.88 16.93 -12.65
C ASP A 123 9.69 16.89 -13.64
N PHE A 124 8.45 17.04 -13.15
CA PHE A 124 7.21 16.98 -13.95
C PHE A 124 6.31 18.17 -13.65
N MET A 125 6.79 19.35 -14.04
CA MET A 125 6.05 20.60 -13.87
C MET A 125 4.89 20.70 -14.87
N LEU A 126 3.67 20.76 -14.34
CA LEU A 126 2.47 21.12 -15.08
C LEU A 126 2.21 22.63 -15.00
N ASP A 127 1.63 23.20 -16.06
CA ASP A 127 1.32 24.63 -16.13
C ASP A 127 0.44 25.05 -14.95
N GLY A 128 0.79 26.14 -14.26
CA GLY A 128 0.13 26.63 -13.04
C GLY A 128 0.18 25.68 -11.83
N GLY A 129 1.13 24.75 -11.77
CA GLY A 129 1.42 23.94 -10.57
C GLY A 129 2.61 24.48 -9.78
N VAL A 130 2.70 24.12 -8.50
CA VAL A 130 3.78 24.57 -7.61
C VAL A 130 4.74 23.43 -7.32
N SER A 131 6.04 23.65 -7.53
CA SER A 131 7.04 22.60 -7.29
C SER A 131 7.12 22.21 -5.81
N GLU A 132 7.12 20.91 -5.53
CA GLU A 132 7.24 20.35 -4.18
C GLU A 132 8.50 20.81 -3.44
N ASP A 133 9.60 21.11 -4.12
CA ASP A 133 10.87 21.52 -3.51
C ASP A 133 10.90 23.01 -3.10
N GLN A 134 9.96 23.82 -3.62
CA GLN A 134 9.90 25.25 -3.34
C GLN A 134 9.14 25.59 -2.06
N ILE A 135 8.41 24.61 -1.51
CA ILE A 135 7.53 24.80 -0.37
C ILE A 135 8.19 24.21 0.88
N ALA A 136 8.35 25.06 1.89
CA ALA A 136 8.87 24.67 3.19
C ALA A 136 8.03 23.52 3.79
N CYS A 137 8.72 22.57 4.42
CA CYS A 137 8.09 21.51 5.18
C CYS A 137 8.12 21.81 6.68
N VAL A 138 7.24 21.15 7.42
CA VAL A 138 7.33 21.09 8.88
C VAL A 138 8.64 20.44 9.33
N SER A 139 8.97 20.56 10.62
CA SER A 139 10.25 20.07 11.14
C SER A 139 10.38 18.55 11.03
N ASP A 140 11.62 18.05 10.90
CA ASP A 140 11.90 16.61 10.83
C ASP A 140 11.34 15.85 12.05
N GLU A 141 11.37 16.47 13.24
CA GLU A 141 10.80 15.89 14.46
C GLU A 141 9.28 15.70 14.35
N GLN A 142 8.56 16.67 13.80
CA GLN A 142 7.12 16.55 13.57
C GLN A 142 6.80 15.46 12.55
N ILE A 143 7.53 15.43 11.42
CA ILE A 143 7.36 14.40 10.39
C ILE A 143 7.57 13.00 10.97
N LEU A 144 8.69 12.81 11.70
CA LEU A 144 9.04 11.52 12.28
C LEU A 144 8.08 11.12 13.40
N GLY A 145 7.60 12.06 14.20
CA GLY A 145 6.61 11.80 15.25
C GLY A 145 5.28 11.29 14.70
N GLU A 146 4.78 11.89 13.61
CA GLU A 146 3.56 11.41 12.94
C GLU A 146 3.79 10.04 12.27
N ILE A 147 4.90 9.88 11.55
CA ILE A 147 5.21 8.63 10.84
C ILE A 147 5.47 7.48 11.80
N GLN A 148 6.05 7.73 12.97
CA GLN A 148 6.19 6.72 14.01
C GLN A 148 4.84 6.11 14.40
N GLN A 149 3.81 6.95 14.55
CA GLN A 149 2.46 6.46 14.87
C GLN A 149 1.89 5.62 13.74
N ASP A 150 2.01 6.08 12.48
CA ASP A 150 1.54 5.33 11.31
C ASP A 150 2.27 3.98 11.17
N VAL A 151 3.60 3.97 11.34
CA VAL A 151 4.43 2.75 11.35
C VAL A 151 3.92 1.75 12.37
N LEU A 152 3.60 2.19 13.60
CA LEU A 152 3.09 1.32 14.67
C LEU A 152 1.61 0.91 14.47
N LYS A 153 0.88 1.56 13.56
CA LYS A 153 -0.46 1.12 13.11
C LYS A 153 -0.40 0.12 11.95
N GLY A 154 0.78 -0.13 11.37
CA GLY A 154 1.04 -1.24 10.44
C GLY A 154 1.27 -0.84 8.99
N ALA A 155 1.11 0.44 8.63
CA ALA A 155 1.46 0.96 7.30
C ALA A 155 1.51 2.49 7.29
N TYR A 156 2.10 3.10 6.26
CA TYR A 156 2.05 4.55 6.07
C TYR A 156 2.23 4.93 4.60
N PHE A 157 1.74 6.10 4.20
CA PHE A 157 2.05 6.65 2.88
C PHE A 157 3.48 7.19 2.86
N LEU A 158 4.35 6.55 2.09
CA LEU A 158 5.68 7.07 1.78
C LEU A 158 5.60 8.09 0.64
N ILE A 159 4.74 7.81 -0.35
CA ILE A 159 4.43 8.72 -1.47
C ILE A 159 2.90 8.80 -1.59
N ASN A 160 2.36 10.01 -1.53
CA ASN A 160 0.95 10.29 -1.71
C ASN A 160 0.78 11.54 -2.56
N TYR A 161 0.30 11.34 -3.78
CA TYR A 161 0.07 12.40 -4.75
C TYR A 161 -1.28 13.10 -4.56
N LYS A 162 -2.03 12.81 -3.50
CA LYS A 162 -3.20 13.62 -3.15
C LYS A 162 -2.79 15.10 -3.03
N ASN A 163 -3.58 15.96 -3.65
CA ASN A 163 -3.33 17.41 -3.84
C ASN A 163 -2.23 17.76 -4.86
N TYR A 164 -1.69 16.78 -5.59
CA TYR A 164 -0.87 17.08 -6.75
C TYR A 164 -1.76 17.47 -7.93
N LYS A 165 -1.26 18.39 -8.76
CA LYS A 165 -1.94 18.80 -9.97
C LYS A 165 -2.02 17.62 -10.93
N GLY A 166 -3.19 17.38 -11.51
CA GLY A 166 -3.44 16.25 -12.43
C GLY A 166 -3.78 14.93 -11.73
N TYR A 167 -3.88 14.90 -10.40
CA TYR A 167 -4.31 13.73 -9.65
C TYR A 167 -5.83 13.52 -9.77
N ILE A 168 -6.26 12.55 -10.58
CA ILE A 168 -7.67 12.29 -10.88
C ILE A 168 -8.02 10.83 -10.51
N PRO A 169 -8.51 10.59 -9.28
CA PRO A 169 -9.00 9.27 -8.86
C PRO A 169 -10.04 8.71 -9.82
N GLY A 170 -9.87 7.44 -10.20
CA GLY A 170 -10.69 6.77 -11.20
C GLY A 170 -10.16 6.88 -12.64
N GLU A 171 -9.23 7.77 -12.94
CA GLU A 171 -8.60 7.86 -14.27
C GLU A 171 -7.15 7.40 -14.25
N ASN A 172 -6.32 8.08 -13.45
CA ASN A 172 -4.87 7.94 -13.52
C ASN A 172 -4.22 7.68 -12.17
N VAL A 173 -4.98 7.24 -11.17
CA VAL A 173 -4.51 7.00 -9.80
C VAL A 173 -4.52 5.51 -9.49
N ILE A 174 -3.47 5.03 -8.82
CA ILE A 174 -3.37 3.67 -8.28
C ILE A 174 -2.67 3.68 -6.92
N HIS A 175 -3.00 2.70 -6.06
CA HIS A 175 -2.25 2.47 -4.82
C HIS A 175 -1.33 1.25 -4.95
N ILE A 176 -0.04 1.44 -4.67
CA ILE A 176 0.95 0.38 -4.54
C ILE A 176 1.20 0.13 -3.05
N PHE A 177 0.80 -1.04 -2.55
CA PHE A 177 1.14 -1.52 -1.21
C PHE A 177 2.42 -2.34 -1.27
N ALA A 178 3.51 -1.84 -0.70
CA ALA A 178 4.80 -2.50 -0.72
C ALA A 178 5.25 -2.86 0.70
N MET A 179 5.80 -4.05 0.90
CA MET A 179 6.31 -4.50 2.20
C MET A 179 7.80 -4.86 2.12
N GLY A 180 8.55 -4.43 3.14
CA GLY A 180 9.97 -4.72 3.27
C GLY A 180 10.81 -4.26 2.08
N ALA A 181 11.71 -5.13 1.61
CA ALA A 181 12.72 -4.79 0.60
C ALA A 181 12.17 -4.34 -0.77
N LEU A 182 10.88 -4.57 -1.03
CA LEU A 182 10.19 -4.20 -2.28
C LEU A 182 9.70 -2.76 -2.27
N VAL A 183 9.72 -2.06 -1.13
CA VAL A 183 9.40 -0.62 -1.07
C VAL A 183 10.32 0.18 -2.01
N ASP A 184 11.60 -0.20 -2.12
CA ASP A 184 12.55 0.37 -3.09
C ASP A 184 12.09 0.21 -4.56
N GLU A 185 11.58 -0.97 -4.92
CA GLU A 185 11.07 -1.22 -6.28
C GLU A 185 9.77 -0.46 -6.54
N ALA A 186 8.92 -0.32 -5.53
CA ALA A 186 7.68 0.45 -5.60
C ALA A 186 7.92 1.96 -5.78
N ILE A 187 8.93 2.54 -5.10
CA ILE A 187 9.32 3.95 -5.30
C ILE A 187 9.74 4.18 -6.76
N LYS A 188 10.63 3.33 -7.28
CA LYS A 188 11.09 3.42 -8.68
C LYS A 188 9.94 3.22 -9.68
N ALA A 189 9.00 2.34 -9.36
CA ALA A 189 7.82 2.11 -10.20
C ALA A 189 6.90 3.33 -10.20
N SER A 190 6.71 3.97 -9.05
CA SER A 190 5.94 5.20 -8.89
C SER A 190 6.51 6.35 -9.72
N GLU A 191 7.83 6.58 -9.65
CA GLU A 191 8.51 7.60 -10.47
C GLU A 191 8.38 7.35 -11.98
N LYS A 192 8.43 6.08 -12.40
CA LYS A 192 8.28 5.69 -13.82
C LYS A 192 6.83 5.81 -14.30
N LEU A 193 5.85 5.51 -13.46
CA LEU A 193 4.43 5.70 -13.76
C LEU A 193 4.08 7.19 -13.87
N LEU A 194 4.68 8.03 -13.03
CA LEU A 194 4.46 9.48 -13.06
C LEU A 194 4.91 10.10 -14.40
N GLN A 195 5.99 9.60 -15.00
CA GLN A 195 6.44 10.00 -16.34
C GLN A 195 5.39 9.78 -17.43
N GLU A 196 4.45 8.87 -17.19
CA GLU A 196 3.36 8.52 -18.09
C GLU A 196 2.02 9.15 -17.67
N GLY A 197 2.03 10.04 -16.67
CA GLY A 197 0.84 10.70 -16.16
C GLY A 197 0.01 9.86 -15.17
N ILE A 198 0.56 8.75 -14.68
CA ILE A 198 -0.09 7.88 -13.70
C ILE A 198 0.45 8.18 -12.29
N TYR A 199 -0.43 8.58 -11.39
CA TYR A 199 -0.13 8.88 -9.99
C TYR A 199 -0.24 7.63 -9.14
N ALA A 200 0.88 6.93 -9.00
CA ALA A 200 0.97 5.73 -8.19
C ALA A 200 1.41 6.06 -6.76
N ASN A 201 0.45 6.10 -5.84
CA ASN A 201 0.73 6.29 -4.42
C ASN A 201 1.47 5.04 -3.87
N VAL A 202 2.45 5.24 -2.99
CA VAL A 202 3.22 4.15 -2.38
C VAL A 202 2.91 4.09 -0.88
N VAL A 203 2.26 3.01 -0.47
CA VAL A 203 2.00 2.66 0.94
C VAL A 203 3.04 1.63 1.37
N SER A 204 3.88 1.99 2.34
CA SER A 204 4.81 1.07 2.97
C SER A 204 4.06 0.31 4.07
N VAL A 205 3.97 -1.01 3.94
CA VAL A 205 3.34 -1.89 4.93
C VAL A 205 4.42 -2.38 5.88
N THR A 206 4.26 -2.06 7.17
CA THR A 206 5.19 -2.45 8.23
C THR A 206 4.68 -3.66 9.01
N SER A 207 3.37 -3.91 9.05
CA SER A 207 2.77 -5.10 9.64
C SER A 207 1.54 -5.55 8.85
N PRO A 208 1.57 -6.73 8.19
CA PRO A 208 0.38 -7.26 7.53
C PRO A 208 -0.70 -7.64 8.56
N ASP A 209 -0.30 -8.06 9.77
CA ASP A 209 -1.25 -8.48 10.81
C ASP A 209 -2.13 -7.33 11.31
N LEU A 210 -1.56 -6.12 11.45
CA LEU A 210 -2.30 -4.91 11.84
C LEU A 210 -3.08 -4.26 10.69
N LEU A 211 -2.68 -4.51 9.44
CA LEU A 211 -3.32 -3.88 8.29
C LEU A 211 -4.46 -4.72 7.69
N ILE A 212 -4.23 -6.03 7.52
CA ILE A 212 -5.11 -6.95 6.78
C ILE A 212 -5.20 -8.37 7.36
N GLY A 213 -4.53 -8.63 8.48
CA GLY A 213 -4.53 -9.92 9.15
C GLY A 213 -5.47 -9.98 10.35
N ASN A 214 -5.20 -10.94 11.24
CA ASN A 214 -6.05 -11.23 12.40
C ASN A 214 -6.28 -10.02 13.32
N LEU A 215 -5.26 -9.21 13.58
CA LEU A 215 -5.38 -8.04 14.46
C LEU A 215 -6.20 -6.93 13.80
N ALA A 216 -6.05 -6.74 12.49
CA ALA A 216 -6.88 -5.82 11.72
C ALA A 216 -8.35 -6.27 11.67
N GLN A 217 -8.61 -7.58 11.64
CA GLN A 217 -9.97 -8.11 11.61
C GLN A 217 -10.76 -7.74 12.89
N GLU A 218 -10.10 -7.60 14.04
CA GLU A 218 -10.74 -7.27 15.32
C GLU A 218 -11.46 -5.90 15.30
N ASN A 219 -11.03 -4.98 14.44
CA ASN A 219 -11.64 -3.66 14.26
C ASN A 219 -12.19 -3.44 12.83
N ASP A 220 -12.50 -4.52 12.11
CA ASP A 220 -12.97 -4.47 10.71
C ASP A 220 -12.06 -3.66 9.77
N TYR A 221 -10.75 -3.79 9.95
CA TYR A 221 -9.72 -3.19 9.11
C TYR A 221 -9.79 -1.65 9.11
N GLU A 222 -10.09 -1.06 10.26
CA GLU A 222 -10.37 0.38 10.43
C GLU A 222 -9.23 1.24 9.85
N TYR A 223 -7.98 0.90 10.15
CA TYR A 223 -6.82 1.67 9.71
C TYR A 223 -6.69 1.72 8.17
N LEU A 224 -6.92 0.59 7.51
CA LEU A 224 -6.86 0.50 6.04
C LEU A 224 -7.99 1.31 5.38
N LYS A 225 -9.23 1.16 5.87
CA LYS A 225 -10.42 1.75 5.25
C LYS A 225 -10.59 3.24 5.57
N HIS A 226 -10.21 3.67 6.77
CA HIS A 226 -10.48 5.02 7.28
C HIS A 226 -9.23 5.90 7.36
N ASP A 227 -8.22 5.54 8.15
CA ASP A 227 -7.03 6.37 8.35
C ASP A 227 -6.20 6.53 7.06
N LEU A 228 -5.91 5.43 6.36
CA LEU A 228 -5.25 5.48 5.04
C LEU A 228 -6.20 6.00 3.96
N GLY A 229 -7.51 5.97 4.20
CA GLY A 229 -8.53 6.47 3.27
C GLY A 229 -8.57 5.70 1.94
N VAL A 230 -8.09 4.45 1.92
CA VAL A 230 -8.23 3.58 0.75
C VAL A 230 -9.65 3.06 0.72
N SER A 231 -10.38 3.44 -0.32
CA SER A 231 -11.83 3.22 -0.38
C SER A 231 -12.25 2.61 -1.70
N ASP A 232 -13.41 1.98 -1.67
CA ASP A 232 -14.06 1.34 -2.81
C ASP A 232 -15.00 2.30 -3.55
N LYS A 233 -14.90 3.61 -3.24
CA LYS A 233 -15.76 4.65 -3.80
C LYS A 233 -15.66 4.65 -5.31
N LEU A 234 -16.83 4.71 -5.93
CA LEU A 234 -16.96 4.84 -7.37
C LEU A 234 -16.72 6.31 -7.76
N HIS A 235 -15.68 6.54 -8.54
CA HIS A 235 -15.40 7.85 -9.14
C HIS A 235 -16.09 7.93 -10.49
N ILE A 236 -16.87 9.00 -10.68
CA ILE A 236 -17.54 9.28 -11.96
C ILE A 236 -16.75 10.39 -12.63
N THR A 237 -16.22 10.08 -13.80
CA THR A 237 -15.40 10.99 -14.62
C THR A 237 -16.28 11.56 -15.72
N SER A 238 -16.10 12.84 -16.04
CA SER A 238 -16.99 13.59 -16.93
C SER A 238 -16.51 13.75 -18.37
N GLU A 239 -15.49 12.99 -18.78
CA GLU A 239 -15.13 12.91 -20.19
C GLU A 239 -16.26 12.19 -20.95
N ASP A 240 -16.81 12.87 -21.96
CA ASP A 240 -18.00 12.54 -22.77
C ASP A 240 -19.37 13.08 -22.30
N PHE A 241 -19.48 14.35 -21.88
CA PHE A 241 -20.79 15.01 -21.75
C PHE A 241 -21.01 16.11 -22.78
N SER A 242 -21.76 15.79 -23.84
CA SER A 242 -22.40 16.78 -24.70
C SER A 242 -23.93 16.79 -24.55
N ASN A 243 -24.56 15.69 -24.13
CA ASN A 243 -26.01 15.59 -23.92
C ASN A 243 -26.42 14.68 -22.75
N ILE A 244 -27.63 14.92 -22.20
CA ILE A 244 -28.26 14.09 -21.15
C ILE A 244 -28.50 12.64 -21.60
N ALA A 245 -28.57 12.38 -22.91
CA ALA A 245 -28.63 11.03 -23.49
C ALA A 245 -27.34 10.22 -23.27
N ASP A 246 -26.21 10.88 -23.03
CA ASP A 246 -24.90 10.25 -22.75
C ASP A 246 -24.78 9.81 -21.27
N MET A 247 -25.77 10.08 -20.41
CA MET A 247 -25.80 9.53 -19.05
C MET A 247 -25.87 7.99 -19.01
N VAL A 248 -26.19 7.34 -20.14
CA VAL A 248 -26.19 5.88 -20.25
C VAL A 248 -24.76 5.32 -20.37
N SER A 249 -23.76 6.13 -20.73
CA SER A 249 -22.35 5.73 -20.84
C SER A 249 -21.49 6.09 -19.62
N ILE A 250 -22.10 6.40 -18.47
CA ILE A 250 -21.36 6.63 -17.22
C ILE A 250 -20.52 5.38 -16.90
N SER A 251 -19.20 5.49 -17.01
CA SER A 251 -18.27 4.52 -16.44
C SER A 251 -17.84 5.03 -15.08
N GLY A 252 -18.29 4.35 -14.04
CA GLY A 252 -17.78 4.57 -12.70
C GLY A 252 -16.53 3.72 -12.52
N ARG A 253 -15.46 4.31 -11.99
CA ARG A 253 -14.17 3.63 -11.81
C ARG A 253 -13.73 3.72 -10.36
N ARG A 254 -13.25 2.62 -9.80
CA ARG A 254 -12.62 2.59 -8.48
C ARG A 254 -11.12 2.81 -8.62
N VAL A 255 -10.42 3.18 -7.55
CA VAL A 255 -8.96 3.23 -7.56
C VAL A 255 -8.41 1.82 -7.32
N PRO A 256 -7.68 1.22 -8.29
CA PRO A 256 -7.18 -0.14 -8.12
C PRO A 256 -5.98 -0.22 -7.19
N ILE A 257 -5.61 -1.45 -6.84
CA ILE A 257 -4.48 -1.76 -5.97
C ILE A 257 -3.49 -2.70 -6.66
N VAL A 258 -2.20 -2.44 -6.49
CA VAL A 258 -1.13 -3.45 -6.67
C VAL A 258 -0.49 -3.67 -5.31
N SER A 259 -0.27 -4.92 -4.92
CA SER A 259 0.59 -5.22 -3.76
C SER A 259 1.88 -5.90 -4.21
N THR A 260 2.98 -5.63 -3.51
CA THR A 260 4.28 -6.23 -3.79
C THR A 260 5.10 -6.51 -2.54
N HIS A 261 5.65 -7.71 -2.44
CA HIS A 261 6.44 -8.11 -1.28
C HIS A 261 7.38 -9.29 -1.58
N ASP A 262 8.44 -9.41 -0.76
CA ASP A 262 9.41 -10.49 -0.83
C ASP A 262 8.93 -11.70 0.01
N GLY A 263 7.92 -12.41 -0.46
CA GLY A 263 7.33 -13.50 0.29
C GLY A 263 6.25 -14.29 -0.41
N GLU A 264 5.66 -15.22 0.33
CA GLU A 264 4.51 -15.98 -0.10
C GLU A 264 3.30 -15.05 -0.34
N PRO A 265 2.47 -15.33 -1.35
CA PRO A 265 1.37 -14.45 -1.76
C PRO A 265 0.38 -14.02 -0.68
N GLY A 266 0.05 -14.93 0.24
CA GLY A 266 -0.99 -14.72 1.25
C GLY A 266 -0.74 -13.52 2.17
N LEU A 267 0.51 -13.04 2.27
CA LEU A 267 0.87 -11.90 3.12
C LEU A 267 0.10 -10.62 2.77
N LEU A 268 -0.17 -10.36 1.48
CA LEU A 268 -0.81 -9.12 1.00
C LEU A 268 -1.84 -9.34 -0.12
N ASP A 269 -2.35 -10.56 -0.34
CA ASP A 269 -3.24 -10.85 -1.48
C ASP A 269 -4.74 -10.58 -1.23
N ASN A 270 -5.13 -10.32 0.02
CA ASN A 270 -6.52 -10.07 0.40
C ASN A 270 -6.91 -8.58 0.45
N ILE A 271 -5.97 -7.64 0.24
CA ILE A 271 -6.22 -6.19 0.33
C ILE A 271 -7.40 -5.77 -0.56
N GLY A 272 -7.41 -6.22 -1.83
CA GLY A 272 -8.48 -5.91 -2.77
C GLY A 272 -9.84 -6.45 -2.32
N SER A 273 -9.89 -7.62 -1.69
CA SER A 273 -11.13 -8.20 -1.17
C SER A 273 -11.65 -7.47 0.08
N ILE A 274 -10.74 -7.03 0.96
CA ILE A 274 -11.10 -6.25 2.17
C ILE A 274 -11.65 -4.89 1.79
N VAL A 275 -11.02 -4.20 0.82
CA VAL A 275 -11.46 -2.88 0.37
C VAL A 275 -12.68 -3.00 -0.55
N GLY A 276 -12.68 -3.97 -1.47
CA GLY A 276 -13.69 -4.10 -2.52
C GLY A 276 -13.25 -3.47 -3.86
N VAL A 277 -11.98 -3.57 -4.21
CA VAL A 277 -11.42 -3.02 -5.46
C VAL A 277 -10.61 -4.07 -6.22
N LYS A 278 -10.40 -3.82 -7.51
CA LYS A 278 -9.53 -4.65 -8.32
C LYS A 278 -8.09 -4.61 -7.79
N HIS A 279 -7.49 -5.78 -7.64
CA HIS A 279 -6.17 -5.93 -7.03
C HIS A 279 -5.32 -6.99 -7.73
N GLU A 280 -4.04 -6.68 -7.95
CA GLU A 280 -3.02 -7.62 -8.41
C GLU A 280 -1.88 -7.74 -7.38
N ALA A 281 -1.63 -8.97 -6.88
CA ALA A 281 -0.62 -9.26 -5.87
C ALA A 281 0.66 -9.88 -6.47
N LEU A 282 1.74 -9.10 -6.46
CA LEU A 282 3.07 -9.46 -6.95
C LEU A 282 3.93 -10.03 -5.81
N ALA A 283 4.20 -11.33 -5.87
CA ALA A 283 4.85 -12.07 -4.79
C ALA A 283 5.77 -13.17 -5.34
N VAL A 284 6.46 -13.89 -4.47
CA VAL A 284 7.30 -15.03 -4.84
C VAL A 284 6.41 -16.21 -5.25
N ARG A 285 6.32 -16.48 -6.56
CA ARG A 285 5.46 -17.55 -7.15
C ARG A 285 6.23 -18.74 -7.72
N LYS A 286 7.55 -18.69 -7.73
CA LYS A 286 8.40 -19.71 -8.38
C LYS A 286 9.42 -20.22 -7.37
N HIS A 287 10.00 -21.38 -7.63
CA HIS A 287 11.07 -21.91 -6.78
C HIS A 287 12.29 -20.98 -6.80
N SER A 288 12.91 -20.81 -5.64
CA SER A 288 14.06 -19.94 -5.46
C SER A 288 15.21 -20.32 -6.40
N LYS A 289 15.89 -19.29 -6.94
CA LYS A 289 17.10 -19.43 -7.74
C LYS A 289 18.26 -18.71 -7.06
N CYS A 290 19.47 -19.23 -7.29
CA CYS A 290 20.69 -18.50 -6.96
C CYS A 290 20.91 -17.39 -7.99
N GLY A 291 21.19 -16.17 -7.53
CA GLY A 291 21.41 -15.03 -8.40
C GLY A 291 21.54 -13.72 -7.63
N ARG A 292 21.69 -12.60 -8.35
CA ARG A 292 21.58 -11.28 -7.73
C ARG A 292 20.11 -11.02 -7.37
N PRO A 293 19.80 -10.33 -6.27
CA PRO A 293 18.42 -10.03 -5.88
C PRO A 293 17.59 -9.41 -7.02
N ALA A 294 18.17 -8.49 -7.79
CA ALA A 294 17.50 -7.88 -8.95
C ALA A 294 17.10 -8.89 -10.03
N ASP A 295 17.96 -9.87 -10.34
CA ASP A 295 17.67 -10.91 -11.34
C ASP A 295 16.55 -11.84 -10.84
N VAL A 296 16.52 -12.12 -9.53
CA VAL A 296 15.50 -12.98 -8.92
C VAL A 296 14.17 -12.24 -8.76
N TYR A 297 14.18 -10.95 -8.43
CA TYR A 297 12.98 -10.11 -8.47
C TYR A 297 12.35 -10.11 -9.87
N LYS A 298 13.16 -9.89 -10.91
CA LYS A 298 12.71 -9.99 -12.31
C LYS A 298 12.19 -11.37 -12.68
N TYR A 299 12.82 -12.42 -12.17
CA TYR A 299 12.35 -13.80 -12.38
C TYR A 299 10.94 -14.03 -11.80
N HIS A 300 10.61 -13.40 -10.67
CA HIS A 300 9.27 -13.45 -10.08
C HIS A 300 8.30 -12.40 -10.66
N GLY A 301 8.80 -11.38 -11.37
CA GLY A 301 7.99 -10.25 -11.84
C GLY A 301 7.62 -9.29 -10.71
N ILE A 302 8.46 -9.20 -9.68
CA ILE A 302 8.29 -8.30 -8.53
C ILE A 302 9.30 -7.15 -8.56
N ASP A 303 10.09 -7.03 -9.61
CA ASP A 303 10.95 -5.87 -9.85
C ASP A 303 10.14 -4.64 -10.32
N GLN A 304 10.78 -3.48 -10.38
CA GLN A 304 10.19 -2.23 -10.86
C GLN A 304 9.33 -2.41 -12.13
N ASP A 305 9.84 -3.09 -13.16
CA ASP A 305 9.12 -3.27 -14.42
C ASP A 305 7.88 -4.17 -14.27
N GLY A 306 7.93 -5.17 -13.39
CA GLY A 306 6.80 -6.00 -13.02
C GLY A 306 5.68 -5.20 -12.36
N ILE A 307 6.04 -4.35 -11.40
CA ILE A 307 5.10 -3.45 -10.70
C ILE A 307 4.44 -2.48 -11.67
N VAL A 308 5.21 -1.84 -12.56
CA VAL A 308 4.68 -0.93 -13.59
C VAL A 308 3.72 -1.66 -14.53
N SER A 309 4.06 -2.87 -14.97
CA SER A 309 3.23 -3.67 -15.87
C SER A 309 1.90 -4.07 -15.21
N ALA A 310 1.95 -4.50 -13.95
CA ALA A 310 0.76 -4.81 -13.16
C ALA A 310 -0.12 -3.57 -12.95
N ALA A 311 0.48 -2.43 -12.59
CA ALA A 311 -0.26 -1.19 -12.39
C ALA A 311 -1.05 -0.76 -13.64
N LYS A 312 -0.40 -0.77 -14.80
CA LYS A 312 -1.05 -0.45 -16.09
C LYS A 312 -2.15 -1.44 -16.44
N LYS A 313 -1.90 -2.73 -16.23
CA LYS A 313 -2.88 -3.78 -16.50
C LYS A 313 -4.13 -3.59 -15.64
N VAL A 314 -3.97 -3.40 -14.33
CA VAL A 314 -5.12 -3.26 -13.43
C VAL A 314 -5.87 -1.96 -13.69
N LEU A 315 -5.18 -0.85 -13.97
CA LEU A 315 -5.82 0.40 -14.39
C LEU A 315 -6.66 0.21 -15.67
N ALA A 316 -6.11 -0.47 -16.67
CA ALA A 316 -6.84 -0.75 -17.91
C ALA A 316 -8.06 -1.66 -17.68
N GLU A 317 -7.93 -2.70 -16.84
CA GLU A 317 -9.05 -3.57 -16.49
C GLU A 317 -10.15 -2.83 -15.73
N THR A 318 -9.80 -1.95 -14.79
CA THR A 318 -10.78 -1.13 -14.05
C THR A 318 -11.44 -0.06 -14.93
N ALA A 319 -10.73 0.47 -15.93
CA ALA A 319 -11.31 1.41 -16.90
C ALA A 319 -12.38 0.77 -17.80
N LEU A 320 -12.36 -0.56 -17.95
CA LEU A 320 -13.33 -1.34 -18.73
C LEU A 320 -14.54 -1.81 -17.91
N GLU A 321 -14.62 -1.48 -16.61
CA GLU A 321 -15.78 -1.83 -15.78
C GLU A 321 -17.02 -1.06 -16.26
N GLY A 322 -18.02 -1.82 -16.73
CA GLY A 322 -19.31 -1.28 -17.19
C GLY A 322 -20.33 -1.20 -16.06
N ILE A 323 -21.15 -0.14 -16.06
CA ILE A 323 -22.31 -0.05 -15.17
C ILE A 323 -23.50 -0.72 -15.85
N ASN A 324 -24.12 -1.69 -15.17
CA ASN A 324 -25.39 -2.27 -15.60
C ASN A 324 -26.55 -1.62 -14.83
N VAL A 325 -27.41 -0.89 -15.55
CA VAL A 325 -28.58 -0.21 -14.98
C VAL A 325 -29.82 -1.08 -15.19
N SER A 326 -30.60 -1.30 -14.14
CA SER A 326 -31.80 -2.14 -14.24
C SER A 326 -32.82 -1.55 -15.23
N SER A 327 -33.48 -2.42 -15.99
CA SER A 327 -34.50 -2.02 -16.98
C SER A 327 -35.67 -1.24 -16.36
N TYR A 328 -36.02 -1.54 -15.10
CA TYR A 328 -37.01 -0.79 -14.34
C TYR A 328 -36.58 0.66 -14.07
N LEU A 329 -35.30 0.89 -13.72
CA LEU A 329 -34.79 2.24 -13.48
C LEU A 329 -34.71 3.04 -14.78
N LEU A 330 -34.32 2.40 -15.88
CA LEU A 330 -34.34 2.99 -17.22
C LEU A 330 -35.77 3.37 -17.64
N ALA A 331 -36.76 2.53 -17.35
CA ALA A 331 -38.17 2.82 -17.61
C ALA A 331 -38.67 4.01 -16.77
N GLN A 332 -38.38 4.07 -15.48
CA GLN A 332 -38.74 5.23 -14.63
C GLN A 332 -38.05 6.53 -15.05
N ALA A 333 -36.78 6.46 -15.48
CA ALA A 333 -36.06 7.61 -15.99
C ALA A 333 -36.68 8.14 -17.30
N ALA A 334 -37.15 7.24 -18.16
CA ALA A 334 -37.87 7.59 -19.39
C ALA A 334 -39.29 8.13 -19.13
N GLU A 335 -39.93 7.72 -18.03
CA GLU A 335 -41.28 8.14 -17.64
C GLU A 335 -41.32 9.46 -16.84
N LYS A 336 -40.19 9.99 -16.35
CA LYS A 336 -40.14 11.34 -15.77
C LYS A 336 -40.13 12.40 -16.89
N PRO A 337 -41.21 13.17 -17.10
CA PRO A 337 -41.12 14.34 -17.95
C PRO A 337 -40.17 15.34 -17.31
N SER A 338 -39.38 16.05 -18.12
CA SER A 338 -38.56 17.17 -17.68
C SER A 338 -39.45 18.26 -17.08
N SER A 339 -39.71 18.22 -15.77
CA SER A 339 -40.33 19.32 -15.03
C SER A 339 -39.26 20.35 -14.69
N ILE A 340 -38.63 20.92 -15.71
CA ILE A 340 -38.07 22.27 -15.59
C ILE A 340 -39.14 23.15 -16.21
N GLY A 341 -40.03 23.68 -15.35
CA GLY A 341 -40.93 24.74 -15.75
C GLY A 341 -40.10 25.88 -16.32
N SER A 342 -40.47 26.32 -17.53
CA SER A 342 -39.90 27.52 -18.12
C SER A 342 -40.17 28.68 -17.17
N TRP A 343 -39.12 29.40 -16.75
CA TRP A 343 -39.24 30.63 -15.96
C TRP A 343 -40.11 31.71 -16.63
N LYS A 344 -40.52 31.52 -17.90
CA LYS A 344 -41.49 32.35 -18.62
C LYS A 344 -42.95 32.09 -18.22
N ASP A 345 -43.24 31.06 -17.43
CA ASP A 345 -44.58 30.77 -16.91
C ASP A 345 -44.87 31.47 -15.57
N LEU A 346 -44.02 32.44 -15.17
CA LEU A 346 -44.14 33.25 -13.94
C LEU A 346 -44.45 34.74 -14.22
N VAL A 347 -45.29 35.05 -15.20
CA VAL A 347 -45.83 36.42 -15.40
C VAL A 347 -47.33 36.46 -15.15
#